data_AF-A0A6H1ZQV2-F1
#
_entry.id   AF-A0A6H1ZQV2-F1
#
_cell.length_a   1.000
_cell.length_b   1.000
_cell.length_c   1.000
_cell.angle_alpha   90.00
_cell.angle_beta   90.00
_cell.angle_gamma   90.00
#
_symmetry.space_group_name_H-M   'P 1'
#
loop_
_entity.id
_entity.type
_entity.pdbx_description
1 polymer ?
#
loop_
_entity_poly.entity_id
_entity_poly.type
_entity_poly.pdbx_seq_one_letter_code
_entity_poly.pdbx_strand_id
1 'polypeptide(L)' 'MAQVQCKDCGWQGDMDDMVVRYLDNPKESGDVVPEVACPKCGSVWLEDIDNGI' A
#
# COMPACT_ATOMS: atom_id res chain seq x y z
N MET A 1 3.15 -2.04 -16.44
CA MET A 1 3.42 -2.29 -15.00
C MET A 1 2.67 -1.21 -14.26
N ALA A 2 1.87 -1.56 -13.26
CA ALA A 2 1.07 -0.57 -12.51
C ALA A 2 2.01 0.18 -11.56
N GLN A 3 2.08 1.50 -11.70
CA GLN A 3 2.81 2.36 -10.77
C GLN A 3 1.86 2.87 -9.70
N VAL A 4 2.40 3.11 -8.52
CA VAL A 4 1.66 3.59 -7.35
C VAL A 4 2.38 4.74 -6.68
N GLN A 5 1.62 5.68 -6.13
CA GLN A 5 2.12 6.78 -5.30
C GLN A 5 1.55 6.69 -3.89
N CYS A 6 2.42 6.80 -2.89
CA CYS A 6 2.00 7.02 -1.51
C CYS A 6 1.57 8.47 -1.29
N LYS A 7 0.33 8.68 -0.83
CA LYS A 7 -0.23 10.02 -0.58
C LYS A 7 0.37 10.72 0.64
N ASP A 8 0.92 9.98 1.61
CA ASP A 8 1.51 10.55 2.83
C ASP A 8 2.90 11.15 2.59
N CYS A 9 3.80 10.36 1.98
CA CYS A 9 5.20 10.75 1.83
C CYS A 9 5.59 11.10 0.38
N GLY A 10 4.67 10.91 -0.57
CA GLY A 10 4.90 11.16 -2.00
C GLY A 10 5.77 10.13 -2.72
N TRP A 11 6.19 9.04 -2.05
CA TRP A 11 6.98 7.98 -2.67
C TRP A 11 6.23 7.36 -3.86
N GLN A 12 6.95 7.14 -4.96
CA GLN A 12 6.42 6.50 -6.17
C GLN A 12 7.25 5.27 -6.49
N GLY A 13 6.59 4.20 -6.93
CA GLY A 13 7.25 2.96 -7.31
C GLY A 13 6.29 2.01 -8.01
N ASP A 14 6.78 0.82 -8.28
CA ASP A 14 5.95 -0.26 -8.83
C ASP A 14 5.12 -0.92 -7.74
N MET A 15 3.99 -1.49 -8.16
CA MET A 15 3.09 -2.15 -7.24
C MET A 15 3.78 -3.34 -6.51
N ASP A 16 4.72 -4.00 -7.20
CA ASP A 16 5.56 -5.08 -6.69
C ASP A 16 6.60 -4.65 -5.62
N ASP A 17 6.96 -3.36 -5.58
CA ASP A 17 7.95 -2.82 -4.62
C ASP A 17 7.33 -2.50 -3.25
N MET A 18 6.00 -2.67 -3.13
CA MET A 18 5.27 -2.41 -1.90
C MET A 18 5.44 -3.54 -0.88
N VAL A 19 5.27 -3.20 0.39
CA VAL A 19 5.34 -4.17 1.49
C VAL A 19 3.94 -4.55 1.94
N VAL A 20 3.73 -5.84 2.23
CA VAL A 20 2.47 -6.31 2.81
C VAL A 20 2.57 -6.23 4.34
N ARG A 21 1.60 -5.58 4.98
CA ARG A 21 1.46 -5.50 6.43
C ARG A 21 0.22 -6.26 6.86
N TYR A 22 0.32 -6.94 7.99
CA TYR A 22 -0.80 -7.65 8.60
C TYR A 22 -1.40 -6.74 9.66
N LEU A 23 -2.57 -6.19 9.40
CA LEU A 23 -3.30 -5.31 10.33
C LEU A 23 -4.39 -6.11 11.05
N ASP A 24 -4.61 -5.81 12.32
CA ASP A 24 -5.64 -6.46 13.13
C ASP A 24 -7.02 -6.17 12.53
N ASN A 25 -7.78 -7.21 12.22
CA ASN A 25 -9.08 -7.08 11.61
C ASN A 25 -10.09 -6.61 12.67
N PRO A 26 -10.64 -5.37 12.58
CA PRO A 26 -11.52 -4.86 13.62
C PRO A 26 -12.85 -5.61 13.71
N LYS A 27 -13.18 -6.47 12.73
CA LYS A 27 -14.39 -7.29 12.73
C LYS A 27 -14.23 -8.62 13.44
N GLU A 28 -13.02 -9.17 13.48
CA GLU A 28 -12.73 -10.49 14.06
C GLU A 28 -11.44 -10.39 14.87
N SER A 29 -11.57 -10.34 16.20
CA SER A 29 -10.41 -10.28 17.09
C SER A 29 -9.49 -11.48 16.90
N GLY A 30 -8.23 -11.22 16.56
CA GLY A 30 -7.20 -12.24 16.33
C GLY A 30 -7.03 -12.63 14.85
N ASP A 31 -7.86 -12.11 13.95
CA ASP A 31 -7.67 -12.22 12.52
C ASP A 31 -6.82 -11.03 12.02
N VAL A 32 -5.91 -11.29 11.08
CA VAL A 32 -5.07 -10.24 10.49
C VAL A 32 -5.31 -10.16 8.99
N VAL A 33 -5.64 -8.97 8.50
CA VAL A 33 -5.83 -8.71 7.07
C VAL A 33 -4.51 -8.22 6.44
N PRO A 34 -4.04 -8.86 5.35
CA PRO A 34 -2.89 -8.36 4.61
C PRO A 34 -3.31 -7.09 3.85
N GLU A 35 -2.74 -5.95 4.22
CA GLU A 35 -2.85 -4.69 3.49
C GLU A 35 -1.52 -4.30 2.89
N VAL A 36 -1.60 -3.79 1.67
CA VAL A 36 -0.45 -3.26 0.96
C VAL A 36 -0.11 -1.89 1.53
N ALA A 37 1.17 -1.68 1.86
CA ALA A 37 1.66 -0.45 2.47
C ALA A 37 2.91 0.10 1.76
N CYS A 38 3.06 1.43 1.84
CA CYS A 38 4.24 2.13 1.36
C CYS A 38 5.50 1.63 2.10
N PRO A 39 6.57 1.25 1.37
CA PRO A 39 7.81 0.79 2.00
C PRO A 39 8.57 1.92 2.73
N LYS A 40 8.27 3.20 2.45
CA LYS A 40 8.96 4.35 3.06
C LYS A 40 8.36 4.81 4.38
N CYS A 41 7.05 5.02 4.42
CA CYS A 41 6.36 5.53 5.60
C CYS A 41 5.40 4.53 6.24
N GLY A 42 5.16 3.38 5.60
CA GLY A 42 4.23 2.36 6.08
C GLY A 42 2.74 2.74 5.94
N SER A 43 2.42 3.83 5.23
CA SER A 43 1.04 4.24 4.95
C SER A 43 0.40 3.31 3.91
N VAL A 44 -0.85 2.91 4.16
CA VAL A 44 -1.68 2.11 3.25
C VAL A 44 -2.44 2.97 2.23
N TRP A 45 -2.28 4.30 2.32
CA TRP A 45 -2.89 5.25 1.40
C TRP A 45 -2.05 5.43 0.14
N LEU A 46 -2.39 4.61 -0.85
CA LEU A 46 -1.69 4.48 -2.11
C LEU A 46 -2.68 4.78 -3.25
N GLU A 47 -2.20 5.46 -4.29
CA GLU A 47 -2.96 5.77 -5.50
C GLU A 47 -2.26 5.17 -6.71
N ASP A 48 -3.01 4.54 -7.61
CA ASP A 48 -2.51 4.11 -8.91
C ASP A 48 -2.17 5.32 -9.79
N ILE A 49 -0.93 5.35 -10.27
CA ILE A 49 -0.46 6.28 -11.28
C ILE A 49 -0.69 5.62 -12.63
N ASP A 50 -1.89 5.79 -13.18
CA ASP A 50 -2.16 5.42 -14.57
C ASP A 50 -1.48 6.45 -15.47
N ASN A 51 -0.22 6.18 -15.84
CA ASN A 51 0.46 6.89 -16.92
C ASN A 51 -0.22 6.48 -18.24
N GLY A 52 -1.38 7.06 -18.55
CA GLY A 52 -2.22 6.67 -19.68
C GLY A 52 -1.48 6.62 -21.03
N ILE A 53 -1.04 5.41 -21.41
CA ILE A 53 -0.53 5.06 -22.75
C ILE A 53 -1.58 4.23 -23.48
#